data_AF-A0A482W149-F1
#
_entry.id   AF-A0A482W149-F1
#
_cell.length_a   1.000
_cell.length_b   1.000
_cell.length_c   1.000
_cell.angle_alpha   90.00
_cell.angle_beta   90.00
_cell.angle_gamma   90.00
#
_symmetry.space_group_name_H-M   'P 1'
#
loop_
_entity.id
_entity.type
_entity.pdbx_description
1 polymer ?
#
loop_
_entity_poly.entity_id
_entity_poly.type
_entity_poly.pdbx_seq_one_letter_code
_entity_poly.pdbx_strand_id
1 'polypeptide(L)'
;MLKTIFVEENIDISKYPKLQVLLKRMNDGHKPKKSNVFSREEVNQFFAEALDNMYLLIKLVTVKGIAKAYRSNELCKMKLENVKERGGAIIVAIPDSKNEMFTIISHEDNRIQKSMRGIRRTSAILLVNAGVDGSPPLSPKAML
;
A
#
# COMPACT_ATOMS: atom_id res chain seq x y z
N MET A 1 -6.35 19.88 -2.69
CA MET A 1 -6.97 21.21 -2.77
C MET A 1 -8.39 21.17 -3.31
N LEU A 2 -8.64 20.88 -4.60
CA LEU A 2 -9.99 20.95 -5.17
C LEU A 2 -11.03 20.02 -4.51
N LYS A 3 -10.63 18.79 -4.18
CA LYS A 3 -11.53 17.85 -3.47
C LYS A 3 -11.73 18.19 -2.00
N THR A 4 -10.81 18.93 -1.38
CA THR A 4 -10.84 19.25 0.05
C THR A 4 -11.90 20.30 0.36
N ILE A 5 -11.98 21.35 -0.47
CA ILE A 5 -12.97 22.43 -0.31
C ILE A 5 -14.41 21.90 -0.46
N PHE A 6 -14.64 20.90 -1.32
CA PHE A 6 -15.96 20.24 -1.40
C PHE A 6 -16.32 19.53 -0.09
N VAL A 7 -15.35 18.92 0.59
CA VAL A 7 -15.57 18.18 1.85
C VAL A 7 -15.80 19.13 3.03
N GLU A 8 -15.11 20.28 3.07
CA GLU A 8 -15.19 21.22 4.19
C GLU A 8 -16.38 22.19 4.09
N GLU A 9 -16.68 22.68 2.88
CA GLU A 9 -17.67 23.75 2.67
C GLU A 9 -18.94 23.28 1.94
N ASN A 10 -19.00 22.01 1.53
CA ASN A 10 -20.08 21.45 0.70
C ASN A 10 -20.33 22.24 -0.61
N ILE A 11 -19.32 22.94 -1.11
CA ILE A 11 -19.38 23.72 -2.35
C ILE A 11 -18.86 22.87 -3.51
N ASP A 12 -19.72 22.66 -4.52
CA ASP A 12 -19.33 22.00 -5.75
C ASP A 12 -18.51 22.91 -6.67
N ILE A 13 -17.19 22.85 -6.51
CA ILE A 13 -16.22 23.63 -7.31
C ILE A 13 -16.19 23.17 -8.77
N SER A 14 -16.79 22.01 -9.11
CA SER A 14 -16.86 21.54 -10.50
C SER A 14 -17.53 22.57 -11.43
N LYS A 15 -18.44 23.38 -10.87
CA LYS A 15 -19.21 24.44 -11.54
C LYS A 15 -18.40 25.71 -11.84
N TYR A 16 -17.18 25.86 -11.32
CA TYR A 16 -16.37 27.08 -11.42
C TYR A 16 -15.01 26.83 -12.11
N PRO A 17 -14.97 26.66 -13.45
CA PRO A 17 -13.75 26.29 -14.17
C PRO A 17 -12.64 27.34 -14.07
N LYS A 18 -12.97 28.64 -14.04
CA LYS A 18 -11.97 29.71 -13.83
C LYS A 18 -11.29 29.62 -12.46
N LEU A 19 -12.07 29.34 -11.42
CA LEU A 19 -11.57 29.15 -10.07
C LEU A 19 -10.68 27.91 -9.97
N GLN A 20 -11.04 26.81 -10.64
CA GLN A 20 -10.19 25.61 -10.67
C GLN A 20 -8.82 25.87 -11.28
N VAL A 21 -8.76 26.59 -12.39
CA VAL A 21 -7.49 26.96 -13.05
C VAL A 21 -6.66 27.85 -12.14
N LEU A 22 -7.29 28.82 -11.48
CA LEU A 22 -6.62 29.69 -10.51
C LEU A 22 -6.02 28.90 -9.35
N LEU A 23 -6.81 28.02 -8.72
CA LEU A 23 -6.37 27.18 -7.60
C LEU A 23 -5.25 26.21 -8.01
N LYS A 24 -5.29 25.68 -9.24
CA LYS A 24 -4.19 24.84 -9.77
C LYS A 24 -2.90 25.63 -9.92
N ARG A 25 -2.96 26.85 -10.49
CA ARG A 25 -1.80 27.75 -10.64
C ARG A 25 -1.26 28.23 -9.30
N MET A 26 -2.13 28.55 -8.34
CA MET A 26 -1.72 28.92 -6.98
C MET A 26 -1.03 27.79 -6.23
N ASN A 27 -1.28 26.54 -6.65
CA ASN A 27 -0.64 25.36 -6.08
C ASN A 27 0.69 25.01 -6.79
N ASP A 28 1.17 25.82 -7.74
CA ASP A 28 2.49 25.65 -8.33
C ASP A 28 3.58 25.80 -7.26
N GLY A 29 4.49 24.82 -7.19
CA GLY A 29 5.50 24.75 -6.13
C GLY A 29 5.03 24.12 -4.82
N HIS A 30 3.76 23.71 -4.70
CA HIS A 30 3.29 22.96 -3.54
C HIS A 30 4.02 21.62 -3.46
N LYS A 31 4.83 21.45 -2.40
CA LYS A 31 5.40 20.15 -2.05
C LYS A 31 4.35 19.39 -1.25
N PRO A 32 3.76 18.31 -1.79
CA PRO A 32 2.80 17.53 -1.04
C PRO A 32 3.44 17.01 0.24
N LYS A 33 2.76 17.19 1.37
CA LYS A 33 3.14 16.55 2.63
C LYS A 33 3.08 15.04 2.40
N LYS A 34 4.24 14.38 2.34
CA LYS A 34 4.30 12.93 2.25
C LYS A 34 3.84 12.34 3.59
N SER A 35 3.05 11.27 3.54
CA SER A 35 2.76 10.48 4.73
C SER A 35 4.06 9.87 5.26
N ASN A 36 4.19 9.75 6.57
CA ASN A 36 5.25 8.94 7.14
C ASN A 36 5.12 7.51 6.62
N VAL A 37 6.26 6.90 6.29
CA VAL A 37 6.34 5.53 5.79
C VAL A 37 7.13 4.73 6.81
N PHE A 38 6.65 3.55 7.15
CA PHE A 38 7.37 2.64 8.04
C PHE A 38 8.61 2.09 7.35
N SER A 39 9.73 2.10 8.08
CA SER A 39 10.95 1.37 7.76
C SER A 39 10.75 -0.14 7.92
N ARG A 40 11.68 -0.92 7.36
CA ARG A 40 11.65 -2.38 7.50
C ARG A 40 11.80 -2.77 8.97
N GLU A 41 12.64 -2.06 9.70
CA GLU A 41 12.98 -2.29 11.10
C GLU A 41 11.74 -2.06 11.98
N GLU A 42 11.03 -0.95 11.77
CA GLU A 42 9.77 -0.66 12.49
C GLU A 42 8.68 -1.71 12.20
N VAL A 43 8.56 -2.16 10.96
CA VAL A 43 7.61 -3.22 10.60
C VAL A 43 7.98 -4.53 11.29
N ASN A 44 9.26 -4.91 11.29
CA ASN A 44 9.72 -6.13 11.96
C ASN A 44 9.52 -6.06 13.47
N GLN A 45 9.83 -4.92 14.09
CA GLN A 45 9.60 -4.68 15.50
C GLN A 45 8.11 -4.81 15.85
N PHE A 46 7.22 -4.24 15.03
CA PHE A 46 5.78 -4.40 15.19
C PHE A 46 5.34 -5.87 15.16
N PHE A 47 5.87 -6.67 14.23
CA PHE A 47 5.53 -8.10 14.18
C PHE A 47 6.04 -8.87 15.40
N ALA A 48 7.22 -8.51 15.92
CA ALA A 48 7.85 -9.18 17.06
C ALA A 48 7.22 -8.80 18.41
N GLU A 49 6.93 -7.52 18.63
CA GLU A 49 6.58 -6.98 19.95
C GLU A 49 5.07 -6.78 20.14
N ALA A 50 4.30 -6.54 19.08
CA ALA A 50 2.87 -6.27 19.23
C ALA A 50 2.10 -7.53 19.64
N LEU A 51 1.18 -7.39 20.59
CA LEU A 51 0.36 -8.50 21.09
C LEU A 51 -0.68 -8.95 20.05
N ASP A 52 -0.75 -10.26 19.77
CA ASP A 52 -1.65 -10.78 18.74
C ASP A 52 -3.13 -10.63 19.11
N ASN A 53 -3.50 -10.75 20.39
CA ASN A 53 -4.89 -10.58 20.84
C ASN A 53 -5.50 -9.22 20.43
N MET A 54 -4.68 -8.18 20.30
CA MET A 54 -5.10 -6.84 19.90
C MET A 54 -4.79 -6.55 18.43
N TYR A 55 -3.65 -7.04 17.92
CA TYR A 55 -3.10 -6.62 16.64
C TYR A 55 -3.08 -7.70 15.55
N LEU A 56 -3.65 -8.89 15.77
CA LEU A 56 -3.64 -9.99 14.79
C LEU A 56 -4.16 -9.56 13.41
N LEU A 57 -5.29 -8.83 13.38
CA LEU A 57 -5.86 -8.35 12.13
C LEU A 57 -4.93 -7.36 11.42
N ILE A 58 -4.32 -6.44 12.17
CA ILE A 58 -3.41 -5.43 11.62
C ILE A 58 -2.14 -6.09 11.11
N LYS A 59 -1.59 -7.07 11.82
CA LYS A 59 -0.46 -7.89 11.37
C LYS A 59 -0.78 -8.59 10.04
N LEU A 60 -1.94 -9.25 9.95
CA LEU A 60 -2.38 -9.91 8.73
C LEU A 60 -2.53 -8.93 7.55
N VAL A 61 -3.19 -7.79 7.79
CA VAL A 61 -3.38 -6.73 6.80
C VAL A 61 -2.04 -6.18 6.33
N THR A 62 -1.08 -5.96 7.23
CA THR A 62 0.26 -5.47 6.89
C THR A 62 1.00 -6.47 6.01
N VAL A 63 1.00 -7.77 6.32
CA VAL A 63 1.62 -8.79 5.47
C VAL A 63 1.00 -8.82 4.07
N LYS A 64 -0.34 -8.83 4.00
CA LYS A 64 -1.03 -8.90 2.70
C LYS A 64 -0.90 -7.62 1.90
N GLY A 65 -0.92 -6.47 2.57
CA GLY A 65 -0.67 -5.15 2.00
C GLY A 65 0.73 -5.08 1.39
N ILE A 66 1.77 -5.55 2.09
CA ILE A 66 3.13 -5.59 1.54
C ILE A 66 3.23 -6.58 0.36
N ALA A 67 2.61 -7.75 0.46
CA ALA A 67 2.73 -8.79 -0.56
C ALA A 67 2.01 -8.49 -1.88
N LYS A 68 0.85 -7.83 -1.83
CA LYS A 68 -0.03 -7.62 -2.99
C LYS A 68 -0.43 -6.16 -3.23
N ALA A 69 0.02 -5.22 -2.39
CA ALA A 69 -0.31 -3.80 -2.48
C ALA A 69 -1.82 -3.49 -2.47
N TYR A 70 -2.60 -4.26 -1.70
CA TYR A 70 -4.03 -4.00 -1.51
C TYR A 70 -4.28 -2.60 -0.94
N ARG A 71 -5.31 -1.91 -1.45
CA ARG A 71 -5.69 -0.59 -0.92
C ARG A 71 -6.41 -0.76 0.41
N SER A 72 -6.21 0.18 1.34
CA SER A 72 -6.91 0.15 2.64
C SER A 72 -8.43 0.05 2.48
N ASN A 73 -9.02 0.75 1.50
CA ASN A 73 -10.45 0.69 1.24
C ASN A 73 -10.95 -0.70 0.80
N GLU A 74 -10.13 -1.45 0.05
CA GLU A 74 -10.48 -2.81 -0.39
C GLU A 74 -10.49 -3.78 0.81
N LEU A 75 -9.53 -3.60 1.74
CA LEU A 75 -9.41 -4.40 2.95
C LEU A 75 -10.47 -4.05 4.00
N CYS A 76 -10.79 -2.76 4.18
CA CYS A 76 -11.80 -2.30 5.14
C CYS A 76 -13.22 -2.75 4.78
N LYS A 77 -13.49 -3.07 3.51
CA LYS A 77 -14.79 -3.56 3.05
C LYS A 77 -14.96 -5.08 3.19
N MET A 78 -13.91 -5.79 3.62
CA MET A 78 -14.03 -7.23 3.87
C MET A 78 -14.97 -7.50 5.04
N LYS A 79 -15.79 -8.53 4.88
CA LYS A 79 -16.74 -9.00 5.88
C LYS A 79 -16.52 -10.49 6.16
N LEU A 80 -17.12 -10.99 7.24
CA LEU A 80 -17.07 -12.42 7.59
C LEU A 80 -17.60 -13.33 6.48
N GLU A 81 -18.60 -12.87 5.72
CA GLU A 81 -19.15 -13.61 4.56
C GLU A 81 -18.12 -13.86 3.45
N ASN A 82 -17.06 -13.05 3.40
CA ASN A 82 -15.99 -13.19 2.42
C ASN A 82 -14.91 -14.20 2.86
N VAL A 83 -15.01 -14.71 4.09
CA VAL A 83 -14.09 -15.69 4.66
C VAL A 83 -14.71 -17.07 4.53
N LYS A 84 -14.00 -17.97 3.85
CA LYS A 84 -14.42 -19.36 3.62
C LYS A 84 -13.35 -20.29 4.13
N GLU A 85 -13.72 -21.21 5.00
CA GLU A 85 -12.84 -22.29 5.41
C GLU A 85 -12.99 -23.48 4.46
N ARG A 86 -11.87 -24.01 3.96
CA ARG A 86 -11.83 -25.24 3.17
C ARG A 86 -10.60 -26.07 3.54
N GLY A 87 -10.82 -27.22 4.16
CA GLY A 87 -9.80 -28.28 4.33
C GLY A 87 -8.50 -27.79 4.97
N GLY A 88 -8.58 -27.07 6.09
CA GLY A 88 -7.41 -26.55 6.80
C GLY A 88 -6.82 -25.25 6.24
N ALA A 89 -7.43 -24.68 5.20
CA ALA A 89 -7.07 -23.38 4.66
C ALA A 89 -8.23 -22.38 4.83
N ILE A 90 -7.89 -21.16 5.23
CA ILE A 90 -8.83 -20.03 5.27
C ILE A 90 -8.64 -19.21 3.99
N ILE A 91 -9.69 -19.15 3.20
CA ILE A 91 -9.74 -18.42 1.95
C ILE A 91 -10.51 -17.12 2.18
N VAL A 92 -9.87 -15.98 1.90
CA VAL A 92 -10.48 -14.66 2.04
C VAL A 92 -10.63 -14.03 0.66
N ALA A 93 -11.86 -13.68 0.30
CA ALA A 93 -12.20 -12.96 -0.92
C ALA A 93 -12.23 -11.44 -0.69
N ILE A 94 -11.73 -10.67 -1.66
CA ILE A 94 -11.75 -9.21 -1.57
C ILE A 94 -12.86 -8.68 -2.48
N PRO A 95 -13.86 -7.97 -1.92
CA PRO A 95 -15.11 -7.67 -2.63
C PRO A 95 -14.94 -6.67 -3.79
N ASP A 96 -13.92 -5.80 -3.73
CA ASP A 96 -13.70 -4.73 -4.71
C ASP A 96 -12.51 -5.00 -5.67
N SER A 97 -11.76 -6.09 -5.45
CA SER A 97 -10.68 -6.46 -6.36
C SER A 97 -11.19 -7.47 -7.38
N LYS A 98 -10.80 -7.33 -8.65
CA LYS A 98 -11.20 -8.22 -9.75
C LYS A 98 -10.79 -9.67 -9.45
N ASN A 99 -11.67 -10.44 -8.81
CA ASN A 99 -11.50 -11.85 -8.43
C ASN A 99 -10.24 -12.16 -7.62
N GLU A 100 -9.72 -11.19 -6.87
CA GLU A 100 -8.53 -11.45 -6.05
C GLU A 100 -8.91 -12.01 -4.68
N MET A 101 -8.24 -13.11 -4.37
CA MET A 101 -8.38 -13.88 -3.16
C MET A 101 -6.98 -14.04 -2.54
N PHE A 102 -6.92 -14.14 -1.23
CA PHE A 102 -5.74 -14.66 -0.56
C PHE A 102 -6.08 -15.81 0.36
N THR A 103 -5.16 -16.77 0.42
CA THR A 103 -5.27 -17.92 1.31
C THR A 103 -4.36 -17.70 2.51
N ILE A 104 -4.86 -18.07 3.67
CA ILE A 104 -4.11 -18.29 4.90
C ILE A 104 -4.06 -19.81 5.05
N ILE A 105 -2.85 -20.34 5.05
CA ILE A 105 -2.60 -21.78 5.17
C ILE A 105 -1.96 -21.95 6.54
N SER A 106 -2.50 -22.84 7.35
CA SER A 106 -1.85 -23.26 8.59
C SER A 106 -0.49 -23.87 8.27
N HIS A 107 0.51 -23.61 9.11
CA HIS A 107 1.93 -23.94 8.89
C HIS A 107 2.22 -25.43 8.58
N GLU A 108 1.23 -26.32 8.69
CA GLU A 108 1.39 -27.76 8.42
C GLU A 108 1.46 -28.12 6.93
N ASP A 109 1.07 -27.25 5.99
CA ASP A 109 1.04 -27.58 4.56
C ASP A 109 2.15 -26.93 3.71
N ASN A 110 3.37 -27.45 3.87
CA ASN A 110 4.57 -27.05 3.10
C ASN A 110 4.49 -27.31 1.58
N ARG A 111 3.44 -27.97 1.10
CA ARG A 111 3.27 -28.34 -0.32
C ARG A 111 2.99 -27.15 -1.24
N ILE A 112 2.41 -26.06 -0.72
CA ILE A 112 1.98 -24.89 -1.53
C ILE A 112 3.10 -23.84 -1.70
N GLN A 113 4.11 -23.81 -0.82
CA GLN A 113 5.26 -22.90 -0.95
C GLN A 113 6.01 -23.07 -2.28
N LYS A 114 5.99 -24.29 -2.84
CA LYS A 114 6.66 -24.63 -4.10
C LYS A 114 6.01 -23.96 -5.32
N SER A 115 4.71 -23.65 -5.27
CA SER A 115 3.90 -23.01 -6.33
C SER A 115 4.03 -21.47 -6.33
N MET A 116 4.26 -20.85 -5.17
CA MET A 116 4.44 -19.40 -4.99
C MET A 116 5.71 -18.82 -5.64
N ARG A 117 6.63 -19.67 -6.11
CA ARG A 117 7.83 -19.23 -6.85
C ARG A 117 7.53 -18.66 -8.23
N GLY A 118 6.33 -18.88 -8.78
CA GLY A 118 5.91 -18.42 -10.10
C GLY A 118 5.40 -16.97 -10.20
N ILE A 119 5.21 -16.25 -9.08
CA ILE A 119 4.57 -14.90 -9.09
C ILE A 119 5.61 -13.75 -9.14
N ARG A 120 6.90 -14.06 -9.31
CA ARG A 120 8.00 -13.06 -9.36
C ARG A 120 8.13 -12.34 -10.71
N ARG A 121 7.10 -11.66 -11.18
CA ARG A 121 7.27 -10.60 -12.20
C ARG A 121 6.79 -9.21 -11.79
N THR A 122 5.98 -9.07 -10.74
CA THR A 122 5.61 -7.75 -10.20
C THR A 122 6.52 -7.30 -9.04
N SER A 123 7.67 -7.95 -8.88
CA SER A 123 8.82 -7.46 -8.13
C SER A 123 9.62 -6.40 -8.91
N ALA A 124 9.20 -6.03 -10.13
CA ALA A 124 9.96 -5.17 -11.03
C ALA A 124 10.16 -3.71 -10.55
N ILE A 125 9.32 -3.16 -9.67
CA ILE A 125 9.51 -1.78 -9.16
C ILE A 125 10.29 -1.76 -7.83
N LEU A 126 10.17 -2.79 -7.00
CA LEU A 126 10.89 -2.88 -5.72
C LEU A 126 12.34 -3.41 -5.86
N LEU A 127 12.66 -4.18 -6.92
CA LEU A 127 14.04 -4.59 -7.21
C LEU A 127 14.86 -3.54 -7.95
N VAL A 128 14.25 -2.63 -8.69
CA VAL A 128 14.98 -1.59 -9.44
C VAL A 128 15.55 -0.51 -8.52
N ASN A 129 14.98 -0.31 -7.33
CA ASN A 129 15.46 0.72 -6.39
C ASN A 129 16.36 0.18 -5.26
N ALA A 130 16.78 -1.10 -5.33
CA ALA A 130 17.57 -1.73 -4.26
C ALA A 130 19.05 -1.98 -4.64
N GLY A 131 19.53 -1.51 -5.79
CA GLY A 131 20.96 -1.55 -6.14
C GLY A 131 21.28 -0.72 -7.38
N VAL A 132 22.41 0.00 -7.31
CA VAL A 132 22.99 1.03 -8.22
C VAL A 132 22.59 2.47 -7.84
N ASP A 133 23.44 3.34 -7.31
CA ASP A 133 24.80 3.25 -6.80
C ASP A 133 25.01 4.44 -5.85
N GLY A 134 25.69 4.20 -4.74
CA GLY A 134 26.29 5.26 -3.94
C GLY A 134 27.49 5.83 -4.70
N SER A 135 27.37 7.09 -5.15
CA SER A 135 28.53 7.94 -5.44
C SER A 135 28.26 9.35 -4.90
N PRO A 136 29.26 10.01 -4.27
CA PRO A 136 29.07 11.28 -3.55
C PRO A 136 28.89 12.47 -4.52
N PRO A 137 28.34 13.61 -4.04
CA PRO A 137 27.98 14.72 -4.90
C PRO A 137 29.23 15.49 -5.34
N LEU A 138 29.46 15.60 -6.65
CA LEU A 138 30.38 16.59 -7.19
C LEU A 138 29.66 17.95 -7.24
N SER A 139 30.07 18.85 -6.34
CA SER A 139 29.67 20.27 -6.33
C SER A 139 30.55 21.11 -7.29
N PRO A 140 30.15 22.35 -7.61
CA PRO A 140 30.38 23.03 -8.88
C PRO A 140 31.68 23.85 -8.98
N LYS A 141 32.36 23.76 -10.13
CA LYS A 141 33.44 24.62 -10.70
C LYS A 141 33.90 23.94 -11.99
N ALA A 142 34.34 24.55 -13.09
CA ALA A 142 34.49 25.92 -13.56
C ALA A 142 34.87 25.80 -15.06
N MET A 143 34.59 26.83 -15.86
CA MET A 143 35.39 27.24 -17.04
C MET A 143 35.62 26.22 -18.17
N LEU A 144 34.82 26.31 -19.23
CA LEU A 144 35.17 26.99 -20.50
C LEU A 144 34.01 26.85 -21.51
#